data_AF-A0AAJ0BS24-F1
#
_entry.id   AF-A0AAJ0BS24-F1
#
_cell.length_a   1.000
_cell.length_b   1.000
_cell.length_c   1.000
_cell.angle_alpha   90.00
_cell.angle_beta   90.00
_cell.angle_gamma   90.00
#
_symmetry.space_group_name_H-M   'P 1'
#
loop_
_entity.id
_entity.type
_entity.pdbx_description
1 polymer ?
#
loop_
_entity_poly.entity_id
_entity_poly.type
_entity_poly.pdbx_seq_one_letter_code
_entity_poly.pdbx_strand_id
1 'polypeptide(L)'
;MSLRGTRDDSHAGGKNAWYYADPPTLTAKLDEYLEGVPDAIDGISLPVPRARAVIAPHAGYSYSGRCAAWAYKCLNLSAARRVFILGPSHHYGLPGCALTSFAEYKTPFGNLVVDEDIVGELWDTGMFSEIPTWADVAEHSLEMHLPYLYKRLEQTHGGDKDKWPTIVPILVGSTGMRAEKKFGNILLPYLKDPENAFIISSDFCHWGPNFEYYNYFSLTAAREMEKREKAEAEAEERERAEGPDKTRCDKKTKRVKRCGGELEPALVSYGVFPREKEDMEIHESIKMLDDQSIAAVETGIHENFLRNLKQTGNTVCGRHPIGVMMAAMEALNKENLGGPQAKFKMVKYDRSDSELKEATKSSVSYVSFYSVV
;
A
#
# COMPACT_ATOMS: atom_id res chain seq x y z
N MET A 1 26.68 -3.55 6.58
CA MET A 1 26.11 -4.75 7.22
C MET A 1 26.47 -5.95 6.36
N SER A 2 26.82 -7.13 6.90
CA SER A 2 27.15 -8.31 6.07
C SER A 2 25.95 -9.27 6.03
N LEU A 3 25.53 -9.64 4.83
CA LEU A 3 24.39 -10.53 4.63
C LEU A 3 24.83 -12.00 4.61
N ARG A 4 23.99 -12.90 5.13
CA ARG A 4 24.33 -14.33 5.21
C ARG A 4 23.11 -15.24 5.20
N GLY A 5 23.27 -16.40 4.58
CA GLY A 5 22.25 -17.44 4.57
C GLY A 5 20.97 -17.04 3.85
N THR A 6 19.96 -17.89 3.96
CA THR A 6 18.68 -17.76 3.28
C THR A 6 17.57 -17.71 4.33
N ARG A 7 16.67 -16.72 4.22
CA ARG A 7 15.44 -16.66 5.00
C ARG A 7 14.46 -17.71 4.47
N ASP A 8 13.95 -18.57 5.35
CA ASP A 8 12.95 -19.58 4.97
C ASP A 8 11.60 -18.95 4.57
N ASP A 9 10.83 -19.68 3.75
CA ASP A 9 9.44 -19.41 3.39
C ASP A 9 8.46 -19.97 4.44
N SER A 10 8.58 -19.43 5.66
CA SER A 10 7.93 -19.91 6.89
C SER A 10 6.40 -19.90 6.87
N HIS A 11 5.77 -19.17 5.95
CA HIS A 11 4.32 -19.07 5.81
C HIS A 11 3.75 -19.95 4.67
N ALA A 12 4.61 -20.74 4.02
CA ALA A 12 4.24 -21.71 3.00
C ALA A 12 3.72 -23.03 3.60
N GLY A 13 2.53 -23.47 3.17
CA GLY A 13 2.00 -24.80 3.49
C GLY A 13 1.57 -25.03 4.97
N GLY A 14 0.94 -26.18 5.24
CA GLY A 14 0.44 -26.54 6.57
C GLY A 14 -0.99 -26.09 6.89
N LYS A 15 -1.42 -26.27 8.15
CA LYS A 15 -2.81 -26.01 8.58
C LYS A 15 -3.18 -24.52 8.69
N ASN A 16 -2.17 -23.65 8.82
CA ASN A 16 -2.32 -22.19 8.90
C ASN A 16 -1.51 -21.50 7.80
N ALA A 17 -1.40 -22.15 6.64
CA ALA A 17 -0.64 -21.64 5.50
C ALA A 17 -1.24 -20.34 4.98
N TRP A 18 -0.38 -19.40 4.61
CA TRP A 18 -0.83 -18.19 3.91
C TRP A 18 -0.90 -18.39 2.40
N TYR A 19 -0.11 -19.34 1.89
CA TYR A 19 -0.11 -19.79 0.50
C TYR A 19 0.37 -21.24 0.39
N TYR A 20 0.12 -21.86 -0.77
CA TYR A 20 0.52 -23.25 -1.04
C TYR A 20 2.04 -23.40 -1.11
N ALA A 21 2.62 -24.38 -0.40
CA ALA A 21 4.04 -24.71 -0.51
C ALA A 21 4.38 -25.52 -1.77
N ASP A 22 3.40 -26.22 -2.35
CA ASP A 22 3.59 -27.01 -3.57
C ASP A 22 3.71 -26.10 -4.80
N PRO A 23 4.86 -26.09 -5.52
CA PRO A 23 5.08 -25.14 -6.61
C PRO A 23 4.11 -25.26 -7.78
N PRO A 24 3.72 -26.46 -8.27
CA PRO A 24 2.68 -26.60 -9.29
C PRO A 24 1.33 -26.02 -8.85
N THR A 25 0.88 -26.31 -7.62
CA THR A 25 -0.38 -25.78 -7.09
C THR A 25 -0.35 -24.26 -6.95
N LEU A 26 0.75 -23.72 -6.41
CA LEU A 26 0.92 -22.27 -6.27
C LEU A 26 0.98 -21.57 -7.62
N THR A 27 1.68 -22.16 -8.60
CA THR A 27 1.74 -21.64 -9.98
C THR A 27 0.33 -21.56 -10.57
N ALA A 28 -0.44 -22.65 -10.53
CA ALA A 28 -1.79 -22.67 -11.08
C ALA A 28 -2.70 -21.60 -10.43
N LYS A 29 -2.56 -21.34 -9.13
CA LYS A 29 -3.34 -20.31 -8.44
C LYS A 29 -2.91 -18.89 -8.80
N LEU A 30 -1.61 -18.62 -8.85
CA LEU A 30 -1.10 -17.31 -9.25
C LEU A 30 -1.43 -17.00 -10.71
N ASP A 31 -1.33 -17.98 -11.61
CA ASP A 31 -1.72 -17.83 -13.01
C ASP A 31 -3.23 -17.55 -13.12
N GLU A 32 -4.09 -18.31 -12.43
CA GLU A 32 -5.54 -18.06 -12.37
C GLU A 32 -5.86 -16.62 -11.94
N TYR A 33 -5.13 -16.09 -10.94
CA TYR A 33 -5.36 -14.74 -10.44
C TYR A 33 -4.85 -13.67 -11.41
N LEU A 34 -3.67 -13.87 -12.01
CA LEU A 34 -3.05 -12.94 -12.97
C LEU A 34 -3.83 -12.88 -14.29
N GLU A 35 -4.33 -14.02 -14.77
CA GLU A 35 -5.18 -14.13 -15.96
C GLU A 35 -6.59 -13.54 -15.73
N GLY A 36 -7.05 -13.51 -14.48
CA GLY A 36 -8.30 -12.85 -14.11
C GLY A 36 -8.28 -11.31 -14.20
N VAL A 37 -7.11 -10.70 -14.42
CA VAL A 37 -6.97 -9.25 -14.61
C VAL A 37 -7.01 -8.94 -16.11
N PRO A 38 -7.83 -7.96 -16.57
CA PRO A 38 -7.87 -7.58 -17.98
C PRO A 38 -6.50 -7.09 -18.49
N ASP A 39 -6.25 -7.26 -19.79
CA ASP A 39 -4.97 -6.83 -20.40
C ASP A 39 -4.81 -5.30 -20.50
N ALA A 40 -5.87 -4.55 -20.22
CA ALA A 40 -5.83 -3.09 -20.13
C ALA A 40 -6.78 -2.58 -19.05
N ILE A 41 -6.40 -1.47 -18.41
CA ILE A 41 -7.22 -0.74 -17.42
C ILE A 41 -7.32 0.71 -17.89
N ASP A 42 -8.53 1.25 -17.97
CA ASP A 42 -8.81 2.62 -18.47
C ASP A 42 -8.16 2.93 -19.83
N GLY A 43 -8.10 1.94 -20.72
CA GLY A 43 -7.47 2.06 -22.04
C GLY A 43 -5.94 2.00 -22.05
N ILE A 44 -5.30 1.73 -20.91
CA ILE A 44 -3.84 1.57 -20.79
C ILE A 44 -3.52 0.08 -20.72
N SER A 45 -2.69 -0.41 -21.65
CA SER A 45 -2.22 -1.81 -21.66
C SER A 45 -1.36 -2.14 -20.45
N LEU A 46 -1.46 -3.39 -19.98
CA LEU A 46 -0.66 -3.91 -18.88
C LEU A 46 0.59 -4.67 -19.38
N PRO A 47 1.75 -4.55 -18.71
CA PRO A 47 2.00 -3.69 -17.55
C PRO A 47 1.98 -2.20 -17.91
N VAL A 48 1.54 -1.37 -16.97
CA VAL A 48 1.40 0.08 -17.21
C VAL A 48 2.79 0.67 -17.48
N PRO A 49 3.00 1.41 -18.59
CA PRO A 49 4.30 2.01 -18.88
C PRO A 49 4.79 2.89 -17.73
N ARG A 50 6.03 2.64 -17.25
CA ARG A 50 6.67 3.32 -16.12
C ARG A 50 5.93 3.20 -14.77
N ALA A 51 4.99 2.26 -14.62
CA ALA A 51 4.44 1.95 -13.29
C ALA A 51 5.47 1.18 -12.47
N ARG A 52 6.26 1.92 -11.68
CA ARG A 52 7.38 1.38 -10.90
C ARG A 52 7.05 1.19 -9.44
N ALA A 53 5.94 1.73 -8.93
CA ALA A 53 5.52 1.52 -7.55
C ALA A 53 4.10 0.96 -7.48
N VAL A 54 3.84 0.04 -6.55
CA VAL A 54 2.51 -0.52 -6.29
C VAL A 54 2.24 -0.65 -4.81
N ILE A 55 0.96 -0.56 -4.43
CA ILE A 55 0.48 -1.01 -3.12
C ILE A 55 -0.30 -2.31 -3.37
N ALA A 56 -0.02 -3.35 -2.60
CA ALA A 56 -0.71 -4.63 -2.70
C ALA A 56 -0.96 -5.24 -1.30
N PRO A 57 -2.04 -6.03 -1.15
CA PRO A 57 -2.40 -6.67 0.11
C PRO A 57 -1.43 -7.80 0.47
N HIS A 58 -1.41 -8.15 1.77
CA HIS A 58 -0.59 -9.22 2.34
C HIS A 58 -1.37 -10.22 3.21
N ALA A 59 -2.70 -10.25 3.16
CA ALA A 59 -3.45 -11.40 3.65
C ALA A 59 -3.12 -12.69 2.87
N GLY A 60 -3.51 -13.86 3.40
CA GLY A 60 -3.35 -15.13 2.71
C GLY A 60 -3.98 -15.15 1.31
N TYR A 61 -3.35 -15.84 0.35
CA TYR A 61 -3.70 -15.78 -1.07
C TYR A 61 -5.13 -16.24 -1.40
N SER A 62 -5.72 -17.11 -0.58
CA SER A 62 -7.13 -17.49 -0.73
C SER A 62 -8.10 -16.31 -0.56
N TYR A 63 -7.69 -15.25 0.15
CA TYR A 63 -8.50 -14.07 0.40
C TYR A 63 -8.11 -12.91 -0.51
N SER A 64 -6.84 -12.49 -0.47
CA SER A 64 -6.37 -11.27 -1.13
C SER A 64 -5.65 -11.51 -2.45
N GLY A 65 -5.37 -12.77 -2.81
CA GLY A 65 -4.54 -13.12 -3.96
C GLY A 65 -5.07 -12.52 -5.26
N ARG A 66 -6.40 -12.61 -5.50
CA ARG A 66 -7.04 -11.99 -6.68
C ARG A 66 -6.91 -10.46 -6.70
N CYS A 67 -7.02 -9.81 -5.54
CA CYS A 67 -6.84 -8.36 -5.45
C CYS A 67 -5.38 -7.98 -5.75
N ALA A 68 -4.40 -8.68 -5.14
CA ALA A 68 -2.97 -8.44 -5.38
C ALA A 68 -2.57 -8.56 -6.85
N ALA A 69 -3.18 -9.48 -7.61
CA ALA A 69 -2.91 -9.66 -9.04
C ALA A 69 -3.01 -8.35 -9.84
N TRP A 70 -3.96 -7.47 -9.49
CA TRP A 70 -4.14 -6.18 -10.17
C TRP A 70 -2.92 -5.27 -10.04
N ALA A 71 -2.35 -5.18 -8.83
CA ALA A 71 -1.11 -4.44 -8.61
C ALA A 71 0.05 -5.03 -9.43
N TYR A 72 0.24 -6.35 -9.36
CA TYR A 72 1.35 -7.03 -10.04
C TYR A 72 1.25 -7.02 -11.58
N LYS A 73 0.03 -7.04 -12.13
CA LYS A 73 -0.19 -6.85 -13.57
C LYS A 73 0.07 -5.41 -13.99
N CYS A 74 -0.17 -4.41 -13.13
CA CYS A 74 0.19 -3.02 -13.41
C CYS A 74 1.71 -2.79 -13.34
N LEU A 75 2.40 -3.45 -12.40
CA LEU A 75 3.84 -3.26 -12.15
C LEU A 75 4.67 -3.60 -13.38
N ASN A 76 5.49 -2.64 -13.82
CA ASN A 76 6.39 -2.78 -14.96
C ASN A 76 7.82 -3.00 -14.48
N LEU A 77 8.31 -4.23 -14.68
CA LEU A 77 9.63 -4.67 -14.24
C LEU A 77 10.65 -4.72 -15.38
N SER A 78 10.29 -4.34 -16.60
CA SER A 78 11.14 -4.57 -17.79
C SER A 78 12.53 -3.91 -17.71
N ALA A 79 12.63 -2.76 -17.03
CA ALA A 79 13.88 -2.05 -16.76
C ALA A 79 14.39 -2.23 -15.32
N ALA A 80 13.69 -2.99 -14.48
CA ALA A 80 14.02 -3.10 -13.06
C ALA A 80 15.32 -3.90 -12.87
N ARG A 81 16.23 -3.34 -12.08
CA ARG A 81 17.42 -4.00 -11.54
C ARG A 81 17.33 -4.23 -10.05
N ARG A 82 16.47 -3.48 -9.35
CA ARG A 82 16.23 -3.61 -7.91
C ARG A 82 14.74 -3.45 -7.60
N VAL A 83 14.23 -4.27 -6.69
CA VAL A 83 12.85 -4.19 -6.20
C VAL A 83 12.85 -3.99 -4.69
N PHE A 84 12.45 -2.81 -4.24
CA PHE A 84 12.27 -2.49 -2.83
C PHE A 84 10.92 -3.03 -2.35
N ILE A 85 10.90 -3.72 -1.21
CA ILE A 85 9.68 -4.26 -0.61
C ILE A 85 9.55 -3.67 0.79
N LEU A 86 8.54 -2.81 0.99
CA LEU A 86 8.28 -2.15 2.27
C LEU A 86 7.10 -2.84 2.95
N GLY A 87 7.36 -3.54 4.05
CA GLY A 87 6.37 -4.28 4.83
C GLY A 87 6.16 -3.69 6.22
N PRO A 88 4.93 -3.63 6.77
CA PRO A 88 4.74 -3.31 8.19
C PRO A 88 5.24 -4.44 9.10
N SER A 89 5.68 -4.10 10.32
CA SER A 89 6.01 -5.10 11.36
C SER A 89 4.78 -5.47 12.19
N HIS A 90 4.46 -6.76 12.26
CA HIS A 90 3.38 -7.33 13.07
C HIS A 90 3.86 -8.03 14.34
N HIS A 91 5.05 -8.65 14.29
CA HIS A 91 5.56 -9.50 15.39
C HIS A 91 6.60 -8.81 16.28
N TYR A 92 7.22 -7.74 15.77
CA TYR A 92 8.36 -7.09 16.41
C TYR A 92 8.09 -5.61 16.66
N GLY A 93 8.20 -5.19 17.91
CA GLY A 93 8.10 -3.79 18.31
C GLY A 93 9.27 -2.99 17.73
N LEU A 94 9.04 -2.36 16.58
CA LEU A 94 10.05 -1.65 15.82
C LEU A 94 9.73 -0.14 15.79
N PRO A 95 10.54 0.72 16.40
CA PRO A 95 10.52 2.15 16.10
C PRO A 95 11.37 2.42 14.84
N GLY A 96 10.79 3.04 13.80
CA GLY A 96 11.53 3.35 12.57
C GLY A 96 11.51 2.22 11.54
N CYS A 97 12.60 2.04 10.81
CA CYS A 97 12.73 1.00 9.78
C CYS A 97 13.92 0.08 10.09
N ALA A 98 13.86 -1.15 9.61
CA ALA A 98 14.89 -2.17 9.80
C ALA A 98 15.21 -2.92 8.51
N LEU A 99 16.44 -3.44 8.43
CA LEU A 99 16.98 -4.17 7.28
C LEU A 99 17.26 -5.61 7.65
N THR A 100 17.10 -6.51 6.67
CA THR A 100 17.39 -7.93 6.84
C THR A 100 18.89 -8.20 6.96
N SER A 101 19.25 -9.28 7.67
CA SER A 101 20.60 -9.85 7.68
C SER A 101 20.76 -11.05 6.74
N PHE A 102 19.69 -11.46 6.04
CA PHE A 102 19.73 -12.58 5.11
C PHE A 102 20.24 -12.14 3.74
N ALA A 103 21.03 -13.00 3.08
CA ALA A 103 21.51 -12.76 1.71
C ALA A 103 20.46 -13.13 0.66
N GLU A 104 19.51 -13.99 1.01
CA GLU A 104 18.47 -14.47 0.11
C GLU A 104 17.16 -14.68 0.85
N TYR A 105 16.04 -14.53 0.15
CA TYR A 105 14.71 -14.90 0.63
C TYR A 105 14.19 -16.08 -0.19
N LYS A 106 13.86 -17.18 0.48
CA LYS A 106 13.33 -18.38 -0.17
C LYS A 106 11.88 -18.16 -0.61
N THR A 107 11.52 -18.78 -1.73
CA THR A 107 10.13 -18.99 -2.15
C THR A 107 9.95 -20.45 -2.58
N PRO A 108 8.72 -20.95 -2.71
CA PRO A 108 8.47 -22.29 -3.27
C PRO A 108 9.07 -22.50 -4.67
N PHE A 109 9.30 -21.44 -5.43
CA PHE A 109 9.85 -21.51 -6.79
C PHE A 109 11.39 -21.43 -6.83
N GLY A 110 12.00 -20.92 -5.76
CA GLY A 110 13.44 -20.64 -5.66
C GLY A 110 13.72 -19.33 -4.93
N ASN A 111 14.99 -19.06 -4.67
CA ASN A 111 15.40 -17.91 -3.87
C ASN A 111 15.40 -16.61 -4.69
N LEU A 112 15.13 -15.50 -4.01
CA LEU A 112 15.38 -14.13 -4.48
C LEU A 112 16.59 -13.57 -3.73
N VAL A 113 17.52 -12.96 -4.46
CA VAL A 113 18.77 -12.43 -3.91
C VAL A 113 18.56 -11.04 -3.34
N VAL A 114 19.03 -10.80 -2.11
CA VAL A 114 19.01 -9.49 -1.47
C VAL A 114 20.18 -8.65 -1.98
N ASP A 115 19.93 -7.38 -2.28
CA ASP A 115 20.96 -6.44 -2.72
C ASP A 115 21.85 -6.00 -1.55
N GLU A 116 23.01 -6.63 -1.40
CA GLU A 116 23.93 -6.33 -0.29
C GLU A 116 24.50 -4.91 -0.34
N ASP A 117 24.75 -4.38 -1.54
CA ASP A 117 25.29 -3.03 -1.72
C ASP A 117 24.27 -1.99 -1.25
N ILE A 118 23.01 -2.09 -1.69
CA ILE A 118 21.96 -1.14 -1.30
C ILE A 118 21.61 -1.30 0.18
N VAL A 119 21.58 -2.52 0.72
CA VAL A 119 21.39 -2.73 2.16
C VAL A 119 22.54 -2.10 2.95
N GLY A 120 23.78 -2.21 2.46
CA GLY A 120 24.95 -1.52 3.00
C GLY A 120 24.80 0.01 2.99
N GLU A 121 24.42 0.59 1.86
CA GLU A 121 24.19 2.03 1.72
C GLU A 121 23.11 2.54 2.68
N LEU A 122 21.99 1.81 2.79
CA LEU A 122 20.91 2.14 3.73
C LEU A 122 21.39 2.01 5.18
N TRP A 123 22.14 0.96 5.52
CA TRP A 123 22.71 0.75 6.85
C TRP A 123 23.63 1.90 7.27
N ASP A 124 24.51 2.33 6.36
CA ASP A 124 25.51 3.37 6.60
C ASP A 124 24.91 4.77 6.85
N THR A 125 23.62 4.97 6.52
CA THR A 125 22.89 6.18 6.95
C THR A 125 22.75 6.28 8.47
N GLY A 126 22.94 5.19 9.22
CA GLY A 126 22.73 5.10 10.66
C GLY A 126 21.26 5.21 11.09
N MET A 127 20.34 5.09 10.14
CA MET A 127 18.90 5.30 10.36
C MET A 127 18.09 4.03 10.49
N PHE A 128 18.67 2.88 10.12
CA PHE A 128 18.01 1.59 10.13
C PHE A 128 18.57 0.72 11.24
N SER A 129 17.71 -0.06 11.88
CA SER A 129 18.12 -1.16 12.74
C SER A 129 18.24 -2.47 11.96
N GLU A 130 18.84 -3.49 12.54
CA GLU A 130 18.82 -4.84 11.99
C GLU A 130 17.52 -5.53 12.44
N ILE A 131 16.85 -6.25 11.54
CA ILE A 131 15.74 -7.12 11.90
C ILE A 131 16.32 -8.36 12.60
N PRO A 132 15.92 -8.69 13.84
CA PRO A 132 16.30 -9.96 14.43
C PRO A 132 15.87 -11.13 13.53
N THR A 133 16.73 -12.10 13.28
CA THR A 133 16.45 -13.19 12.31
C THR A 133 15.15 -13.94 12.58
N TRP A 134 14.81 -14.17 13.85
CA TRP A 134 13.53 -14.79 14.24
C TRP A 134 12.33 -13.91 13.86
N ALA A 135 12.46 -12.59 13.97
CA ALA A 135 11.40 -11.63 13.66
C ALA A 135 11.23 -11.51 12.15
N ASP A 136 12.33 -11.55 11.40
CA ASP A 136 12.32 -11.57 9.94
C ASP A 136 11.56 -12.81 9.43
N VAL A 137 11.92 -13.99 9.93
CA VAL A 137 11.24 -15.26 9.58
C VAL A 137 9.79 -15.28 10.06
N ALA A 138 9.46 -14.66 11.20
CA ALA A 138 8.08 -14.58 11.68
C ALA A 138 7.21 -13.59 10.89
N GLU A 139 7.81 -12.60 10.23
CA GLU A 139 7.07 -11.55 9.54
C GLU A 139 6.54 -12.01 8.17
N HIS A 140 5.24 -11.92 7.96
CA HIS A 140 4.61 -12.32 6.70
C HIS A 140 4.48 -11.16 5.71
N SER A 141 4.47 -9.90 6.18
CA SER A 141 4.17 -8.75 5.31
C SER A 141 5.16 -8.55 4.17
N LEU A 142 6.42 -8.97 4.34
CA LEU A 142 7.41 -9.01 3.26
C LEU A 142 7.24 -10.28 2.39
N GLU A 143 7.03 -11.43 3.04
CA GLU A 143 6.99 -12.75 2.41
C GLU A 143 5.84 -12.91 1.41
N MET A 144 4.68 -12.35 1.72
CA MET A 144 3.48 -12.46 0.88
C MET A 144 3.63 -11.82 -0.51
N HIS A 145 4.66 -11.00 -0.72
CA HIS A 145 4.98 -10.42 -2.02
C HIS A 145 5.93 -11.28 -2.86
N LEU A 146 6.70 -12.19 -2.24
CA LEU A 146 7.79 -12.88 -2.93
C LEU A 146 7.30 -13.87 -4.00
N PRO A 147 6.28 -14.71 -3.77
CA PRO A 147 5.80 -15.61 -4.82
C PRO A 147 5.25 -14.88 -6.05
N TYR A 148 4.47 -13.82 -5.82
CA TYR A 148 3.99 -12.95 -6.90
C TYR A 148 5.13 -12.28 -7.65
N LEU A 149 6.10 -11.69 -6.92
CA LEU A 149 7.26 -11.07 -7.53
C LEU A 149 8.05 -12.08 -8.37
N TYR A 150 8.36 -13.26 -7.81
CA TYR A 150 9.06 -14.33 -8.51
C TYR A 150 8.37 -14.67 -9.84
N LYS A 151 7.04 -14.84 -9.85
CA LYS A 151 6.30 -15.11 -11.08
C LYS A 151 6.33 -13.96 -12.08
N ARG A 152 6.23 -12.73 -11.62
CA ARG A 152 6.34 -11.56 -12.51
C ARG A 152 7.75 -11.39 -13.08
N LEU A 153 8.79 -11.74 -12.33
CA LEU A 153 10.18 -11.74 -12.83
C LEU A 153 10.39 -12.82 -13.90
N GLU A 154 9.90 -14.04 -13.65
CA GLU A 154 9.92 -15.13 -14.63
C GLU A 154 9.20 -14.75 -15.93
N GLN A 155 8.02 -14.14 -15.84
CA GLN A 155 7.25 -13.66 -17.00
C GLN A 155 7.95 -12.49 -17.76
N THR A 156 8.72 -11.67 -17.06
CA THR A 156 9.34 -10.45 -17.64
C THR A 156 10.74 -10.71 -18.20
N HIS A 157 11.57 -11.47 -17.48
CA HIS A 157 12.98 -11.68 -17.79
C HIS A 157 13.31 -13.11 -18.22
N GLY A 158 12.33 -14.02 -18.19
CA GLY A 158 12.51 -15.45 -18.49
C GLY A 158 13.19 -16.21 -17.37
N GLY A 159 13.66 -17.44 -17.65
CA GLY A 159 14.25 -18.33 -16.64
C GLY A 159 15.71 -18.05 -16.28
N ASP A 160 16.35 -17.06 -16.90
CA ASP A 160 17.75 -16.69 -16.63
C ASP A 160 17.83 -15.75 -15.42
N LYS A 161 18.02 -16.34 -14.23
CA LYS A 161 17.97 -15.64 -12.95
C LYS A 161 19.09 -14.61 -12.76
N ASP A 162 20.20 -14.71 -13.50
CA ASP A 162 21.29 -13.74 -13.42
C ASP A 162 20.88 -12.36 -13.97
N LYS A 163 19.79 -12.30 -14.75
CA LYS A 163 19.19 -11.07 -15.26
C LYS A 163 18.08 -10.52 -14.38
N TRP A 164 17.70 -11.23 -13.32
CA TRP A 164 16.61 -10.80 -12.47
C TRP A 164 17.07 -9.66 -11.56
N PRO A 165 16.20 -8.71 -11.24
CA PRO A 165 16.48 -7.71 -10.23
C PRO A 165 16.67 -8.35 -8.86
N THR A 166 17.58 -7.78 -8.08
CA THR A 166 17.73 -8.06 -6.65
C THR A 166 16.59 -7.43 -5.86
N ILE A 167 16.37 -7.91 -4.63
CA ILE A 167 15.36 -7.34 -3.72
C ILE A 167 16.00 -6.53 -2.59
N VAL A 168 15.28 -5.53 -2.10
CA VAL A 168 15.66 -4.74 -0.92
C VAL A 168 14.50 -4.78 0.08
N PRO A 169 14.45 -5.78 0.98
CA PRO A 169 13.42 -5.87 2.01
C PRO A 169 13.64 -4.81 3.10
N ILE A 170 12.61 -4.01 3.38
CA ILE A 170 12.61 -2.99 4.43
C ILE A 170 11.40 -3.23 5.32
N LEU A 171 11.65 -3.60 6.57
CA LEU A 171 10.61 -3.70 7.57
C LEU A 171 10.35 -2.32 8.17
N VAL A 172 9.11 -1.85 8.10
CA VAL A 172 8.69 -0.53 8.56
C VAL A 172 7.85 -0.72 9.83
N GLY A 173 8.35 -0.21 10.94
CA GLY A 173 7.68 -0.26 12.21
C GLY A 173 6.75 0.92 12.47
N SER A 174 6.53 1.21 13.74
CA SER A 174 5.77 2.39 14.16
C SER A 174 6.56 3.65 13.86
N THR A 175 5.99 4.50 13.00
CA THR A 175 6.60 5.79 12.62
C THR A 175 5.58 6.92 12.77
N GLY A 176 6.07 8.16 12.85
CA GLY A 176 5.23 9.34 12.78
C GLY A 176 5.62 10.20 11.59
N MET A 177 4.80 11.22 11.27
CA MET A 177 4.99 12.09 10.09
C MET A 177 6.45 12.54 9.86
N ARG A 178 7.16 12.94 10.93
CA ARG A 178 8.57 13.38 10.83
C ARG A 178 9.52 12.24 10.44
N ALA A 179 9.32 11.05 10.99
CA ALA A 179 10.10 9.87 10.66
C ALA A 179 9.78 9.39 9.24
N GLU A 180 8.50 9.36 8.85
CA GLU A 180 8.08 8.98 7.50
C GLU A 180 8.69 9.90 6.43
N LYS A 181 8.69 11.23 6.65
CA LYS A 181 9.39 12.19 5.79
C LYS A 181 10.90 11.96 5.74
N LYS A 182 11.50 11.59 6.88
CA LYS A 182 12.94 11.30 6.95
C LYS A 182 13.29 10.06 6.13
N PHE A 183 12.59 8.95 6.32
CA PHE A 183 12.79 7.73 5.53
C PHE A 183 12.42 7.93 4.06
N GLY A 184 11.35 8.68 3.76
CA GLY A 184 10.99 9.03 2.39
C GLY A 184 12.11 9.79 1.67
N ASN A 185 12.77 10.74 2.35
CA ASN A 185 13.94 11.44 1.80
C ASN A 185 15.16 10.53 1.61
N ILE A 186 15.36 9.54 2.48
CA ILE A 186 16.43 8.53 2.32
C ILE A 186 16.16 7.65 1.09
N LEU A 187 14.89 7.31 0.84
CA LEU A 187 14.49 6.48 -0.29
C LEU A 187 14.35 7.25 -1.62
N LEU A 188 14.30 8.58 -1.58
CA LEU A 188 14.09 9.45 -2.74
C LEU A 188 15.13 9.25 -3.87
N PRO A 189 16.45 9.10 -3.62
CA PRO A 189 17.41 8.84 -4.69
C PRO A 189 17.12 7.54 -5.43
N TYR A 190 16.71 6.49 -4.71
CA TYR A 190 16.32 5.21 -5.31
C TYR A 190 14.98 5.31 -6.06
N LEU A 191 14.06 6.14 -5.58
CA LEU A 191 12.80 6.40 -6.30
C LEU A 191 13.03 7.10 -7.65
N LYS A 192 14.00 8.01 -7.72
CA LYS A 192 14.38 8.74 -8.95
C LYS A 192 15.00 7.84 -10.01
N ASP A 193 15.70 6.80 -9.59
CA ASP A 193 16.34 5.87 -10.51
C ASP A 193 15.29 5.02 -11.24
N PRO A 194 15.20 5.12 -12.59
CA PRO A 194 14.21 4.40 -13.38
C PRO A 194 14.41 2.87 -13.38
N GLU A 195 15.57 2.38 -12.92
CA GLU A 195 15.87 0.95 -12.78
C GLU A 195 15.37 0.36 -11.46
N ASN A 196 14.68 1.15 -10.62
CA ASN A 196 14.13 0.68 -9.34
C ASN A 196 12.60 0.58 -9.39
N ALA A 197 12.09 -0.48 -8.77
CA ALA A 197 10.68 -0.68 -8.50
C ALA A 197 10.39 -0.80 -6.99
N PHE A 198 9.16 -0.52 -6.57
CA PHE A 198 8.73 -0.46 -5.18
C PHE A 198 7.41 -1.22 -4.97
N ILE A 199 7.40 -2.13 -4.01
CA ILE A 199 6.21 -2.85 -3.55
C ILE A 199 5.94 -2.42 -2.13
N ILE A 200 4.76 -1.82 -1.91
CA ILE A 200 4.32 -1.33 -0.61
C ILE A 200 3.24 -2.28 -0.12
N SER A 201 3.53 -2.94 1.00
CA SER A 201 2.67 -3.97 1.56
C SER A 201 1.60 -3.35 2.45
N SER A 202 0.31 -3.53 2.12
CA SER A 202 -0.78 -3.08 2.99
C SER A 202 -2.10 -3.76 2.68
N ASP A 203 -2.72 -4.35 3.70
CA ASP A 203 -4.17 -4.48 3.80
C ASP A 203 -4.77 -3.15 4.33
N PHE A 204 -6.08 -3.00 4.21
CA PHE A 204 -6.84 -1.81 4.58
C PHE A 204 -7.66 -2.06 5.85
N CYS A 205 -8.92 -1.62 5.95
CA CYS A 205 -9.71 -1.76 7.16
C CYS A 205 -9.76 -3.22 7.68
N HIS A 206 -9.31 -3.40 8.91
CA HIS A 206 -9.51 -4.59 9.73
C HIS A 206 -10.65 -4.29 10.70
N TRP A 207 -11.84 -4.79 10.40
CA TRP A 207 -13.06 -4.48 11.13
C TRP A 207 -13.56 -5.70 11.90
N GLY A 208 -14.06 -5.48 13.12
CA GLY A 208 -14.77 -6.46 13.93
C GLY A 208 -13.96 -6.98 15.12
N PRO A 209 -14.49 -8.00 15.82
CA PRO A 209 -13.96 -8.45 17.11
C PRO A 209 -12.55 -8.99 17.10
N ASN A 210 -12.05 -9.53 15.99
CA ASN A 210 -10.67 -10.00 15.89
C ASN A 210 -9.64 -8.84 15.94
N PHE A 211 -10.10 -7.61 15.74
CA PHE A 211 -9.25 -6.42 15.59
C PHE A 211 -9.61 -5.30 16.57
N GLU A 212 -10.63 -5.51 17.40
CA GLU A 212 -11.16 -4.53 18.35
C GLU A 212 -11.53 -3.18 17.72
N TYR A 213 -11.90 -3.19 16.43
CA TYR A 213 -12.25 -2.00 15.67
C TYR A 213 -13.68 -2.10 15.12
N TYR A 214 -14.56 -1.22 15.59
CA TYR A 214 -16.00 -1.28 15.33
C TYR A 214 -16.56 0.04 14.82
N ASN A 215 -15.71 0.97 14.39
CA ASN A 215 -16.19 2.26 13.91
C ASN A 215 -17.06 2.07 12.67
N TYR A 216 -18.17 2.78 12.62
CA TYR A 216 -18.99 2.88 11.44
C TYR A 216 -19.71 4.23 11.35
N PHE A 217 -20.25 4.54 10.17
CA PHE A 217 -21.01 5.75 9.91
C PHE A 217 -22.49 5.57 10.26
N SER A 218 -23.07 6.56 10.94
CA SER A 218 -24.53 6.69 10.93
C SER A 218 -25.01 7.11 9.54
N LEU A 219 -26.26 6.80 9.17
CA LEU A 219 -26.82 7.22 7.87
C LEU A 219 -26.78 8.75 7.69
N THR A 220 -26.95 9.50 8.78
CA THR A 220 -26.87 10.97 8.75
C THR A 220 -25.45 11.43 8.43
N ALA A 221 -24.45 10.88 9.13
CA ALA A 221 -23.04 11.21 8.88
C ALA A 221 -22.63 10.88 7.45
N ALA A 222 -23.05 9.72 6.94
CA ALA A 222 -22.78 9.30 5.57
C ALA A 222 -23.36 10.27 4.54
N ARG A 223 -24.64 10.64 4.68
CA ARG A 223 -25.32 11.60 3.78
C ARG A 223 -24.69 12.99 3.83
N GLU A 224 -24.23 13.43 4.99
CA GLU A 224 -23.54 14.72 5.12
C GLU A 224 -22.19 14.71 4.41
N MET A 225 -21.45 13.60 4.49
CA MET A 225 -20.19 13.45 3.77
C MET A 225 -20.39 13.37 2.26
N GLU A 226 -21.32 12.56 1.77
CA GLU A 226 -21.64 12.48 0.33
C GLU A 226 -22.00 13.86 -0.25
N LYS A 227 -22.77 14.67 0.49
CA LYS A 227 -23.10 16.04 0.08
C LYS A 227 -21.86 16.93 0.00
N ARG A 228 -20.92 16.78 0.92
CA ARG A 228 -19.67 17.56 0.93
C ARG A 228 -18.76 17.15 -0.21
N GLU A 229 -18.55 15.85 -0.42
CA GLU A 229 -17.74 15.33 -1.52
C GLU A 229 -18.30 15.79 -2.87
N LYS A 230 -19.62 15.74 -3.04
CA LYS A 230 -20.29 16.27 -4.24
C LYS A 230 -20.07 17.78 -4.39
N ALA A 231 -20.19 18.55 -3.31
CA ALA A 231 -19.95 20.00 -3.35
C ALA A 231 -18.49 20.36 -3.66
N GLU A 232 -17.52 19.59 -3.14
CA GLU A 232 -16.11 19.75 -3.43
C GLU A 232 -15.79 19.39 -4.89
N ALA A 233 -16.32 18.27 -5.40
CA ALA A 233 -16.17 17.88 -6.80
C ALA A 233 -16.77 18.92 -7.76
N GLU A 234 -17.97 19.44 -7.46
CA GLU A 234 -18.59 20.52 -8.23
C GLU A 234 -17.78 21.82 -8.17
N ALA A 235 -17.12 22.11 -7.04
CA ALA A 235 -16.25 23.27 -6.90
C ALA A 235 -14.97 23.13 -7.73
N GLU A 236 -14.32 21.96 -7.71
CA GLU A 236 -13.13 21.67 -8.53
C GLU A 236 -13.45 21.70 -10.04
N GLU A 237 -14.63 21.20 -10.45
CA GLU A 237 -15.09 21.27 -11.83
C GLU A 237 -15.32 22.72 -12.29
N ARG A 238 -15.92 23.56 -11.43
CA ARG A 238 -16.08 25.00 -11.69
C ARG A 238 -14.73 25.71 -11.81
N GLU A 239 -13.79 25.47 -10.90
CA GLU A 239 -12.44 26.05 -10.98
C GLU A 239 -11.71 25.61 -12.26
N ARG A 240 -11.86 24.35 -12.69
CA ARG A 240 -11.30 23.85 -13.95
C ARG A 240 -11.96 24.49 -15.18
N ALA A 241 -13.27 24.75 -15.14
CA ALA A 241 -14.01 25.39 -16.22
C ALA A 241 -13.71 26.89 -16.37
N GLU A 242 -13.41 27.58 -15.27
CA GLU A 242 -13.10 29.03 -15.27
C GLU A 242 -11.69 29.35 -15.82
N GLY A 243 -10.78 28.36 -15.88
CA GLY A 243 -9.43 28.52 -16.43
C GLY A 243 -8.52 29.43 -15.60
N PRO A 244 -7.19 29.42 -15.81
CA PRO A 244 -6.28 30.28 -15.06
C PRO A 244 -6.46 31.74 -15.50
N ASP A 245 -7.10 32.56 -14.66
CA ASP A 245 -7.22 34.00 -14.85
C ASP A 245 -5.83 34.67 -14.86
N LYS A 246 -5.39 35.07 -16.06
CA LYS A 246 -4.10 35.76 -16.28
C LYS A 246 -4.13 37.25 -15.91
N THR A 247 -5.21 37.76 -15.31
CA THR A 247 -5.36 39.20 -15.00
C THR A 247 -5.34 39.54 -13.51
N ARG A 248 -4.47 38.89 -12.72
CA ARG A 248 -4.24 39.33 -11.33
C ARG A 248 -2.79 39.24 -10.87
N CYS A 249 -1.96 40.11 -11.41
CA CYS A 249 -0.74 40.55 -10.74
C CYS A 249 -1.13 41.57 -9.65
N ASP A 250 -1.16 41.12 -8.38
CA ASP A 250 -0.69 41.83 -7.18
C ASP A 250 -1.44 41.41 -5.90
N LYS A 251 -0.63 41.05 -4.90
CA LYS A 251 -0.88 41.18 -3.45
C LYS A 251 -2.24 40.67 -2.95
N LYS A 252 -2.31 39.36 -2.74
CA LYS A 252 -2.80 38.74 -1.50
C LYS A 252 -2.62 37.23 -1.61
N THR A 253 -1.72 36.68 -0.81
CA THR A 253 -1.81 35.30 -0.31
C THR A 253 -3.07 35.20 0.54
N LYS A 254 -4.24 35.30 -0.08
CA LYS A 254 -5.44 34.67 0.45
C LYS A 254 -5.22 33.19 0.23
N ARG A 255 -4.59 32.55 1.21
CA ARG A 255 -4.93 31.16 1.58
C ARG A 255 -6.43 31.05 1.32
N VAL A 256 -6.82 30.27 0.31
CA VAL A 256 -8.17 29.73 0.28
C VAL A 256 -8.31 29.13 1.67
N LYS A 257 -9.11 29.77 2.53
CA LYS A 257 -9.67 29.09 3.68
C LYS A 257 -10.51 28.01 3.02
N ARG A 258 -9.91 26.86 2.70
CA ARG A 258 -10.63 25.60 2.69
C ARG A 258 -11.43 25.65 3.98
N CYS A 259 -12.73 25.45 3.88
CA CYS A 259 -13.63 25.41 5.02
C CYS A 259 -13.22 24.23 5.93
N GLY A 260 -12.08 24.33 6.59
CA GLY A 260 -11.61 23.50 7.68
C GLY A 260 -12.29 23.98 8.96
N GLY A 261 -13.63 23.95 8.94
CA GLY A 261 -14.34 23.67 10.18
C GLY A 261 -14.07 22.20 10.47
N GLU A 262 -13.27 21.93 11.48
CA GLU A 262 -13.09 20.58 12.03
C GLU A 262 -14.46 20.07 12.47
N LEU A 263 -15.10 19.28 11.61
CA LEU A 263 -16.16 18.38 12.01
C LEU A 263 -15.51 17.01 11.97
N GLU A 264 -15.26 16.45 13.16
CA GLU A 264 -14.94 15.03 13.28
C GLU A 264 -15.99 14.25 12.50
N PRO A 265 -15.59 13.26 11.68
CA PRO A 265 -16.59 12.38 11.08
C PRO A 265 -17.40 11.80 12.24
N ALA A 266 -18.72 11.92 12.17
CA ALA A 266 -19.63 11.38 13.20
C ALA A 266 -19.66 9.85 13.10
N LEU A 267 -18.50 9.24 13.34
CA LEU A 267 -18.29 7.82 13.52
C LEU A 267 -18.87 7.44 14.87
N VAL A 268 -19.61 6.35 14.87
CA VAL A 268 -20.15 5.75 16.08
C VAL A 268 -19.53 4.36 16.22
N SER A 269 -19.37 3.92 17.47
CA SER A 269 -18.84 2.61 17.80
C SER A 269 -19.67 2.03 18.94
N TYR A 270 -20.36 0.94 18.66
CA TYR A 270 -21.18 0.22 19.64
C TYR A 270 -20.57 -1.14 19.99
N GLY A 271 -19.33 -1.42 19.57
CA GLY A 271 -18.71 -2.73 19.74
C GLY A 271 -19.55 -3.84 19.07
N VAL A 272 -19.85 -4.90 19.83
CA VAL A 272 -20.68 -6.03 19.39
C VAL A 272 -22.18 -5.86 19.71
N PHE A 273 -22.58 -4.71 20.26
CA PHE A 273 -23.95 -4.48 20.72
C PHE A 273 -24.91 -4.14 19.56
N PRO A 274 -26.24 -4.28 19.77
CA PRO A 274 -27.24 -4.01 18.74
C PRO A 274 -27.10 -2.60 18.14
N ARG A 275 -27.15 -2.52 16.81
CA ARG A 275 -27.11 -1.28 16.04
C ARG A 275 -28.45 -0.55 16.08
N GLU A 276 -28.42 0.77 15.94
CA GLU A 276 -29.62 1.58 15.77
C GLU A 276 -30.17 1.44 14.35
N LYS A 277 -31.47 1.69 14.16
CA LYS A 277 -32.12 1.55 12.84
C LYS A 277 -31.58 2.57 11.83
N GLU A 278 -31.05 3.67 12.31
CA GLU A 278 -30.47 4.78 11.56
C GLU A 278 -28.98 4.58 11.21
N ASP A 279 -28.41 3.41 11.50
CA ASP A 279 -27.02 3.09 11.20
C ASP A 279 -26.85 2.51 9.80
N MET A 280 -25.72 2.83 9.16
CA MET A 280 -25.36 2.26 7.87
C MET A 280 -25.07 0.75 8.01
N GLU A 281 -25.25 -0.01 6.94
CA GLU A 281 -24.80 -1.40 6.93
C GLU A 281 -23.28 -1.48 7.15
N ILE A 282 -22.83 -2.43 7.97
CA ILE A 282 -21.41 -2.54 8.37
C ILE A 282 -20.51 -2.58 7.14
N HIS A 283 -20.85 -3.44 6.18
CA HIS A 283 -20.09 -3.56 4.94
C HIS A 283 -20.05 -2.25 4.12
N GLU A 284 -21.13 -1.47 4.06
CA GLU A 284 -21.13 -0.17 3.37
C GLU A 284 -20.26 0.85 4.12
N SER A 285 -20.32 0.83 5.46
CA SER A 285 -19.50 1.72 6.27
C SER A 285 -18.01 1.38 6.20
N ILE A 286 -17.63 0.10 6.17
CA ILE A 286 -16.25 -0.32 5.94
C ILE A 286 -15.77 0.20 4.60
N LYS A 287 -16.59 0.03 3.55
CA LYS A 287 -16.28 0.56 2.23
C LYS A 287 -16.09 2.09 2.27
N MET A 288 -16.95 2.82 2.97
CA MET A 288 -16.82 4.28 3.08
C MET A 288 -15.55 4.72 3.85
N LEU A 289 -15.14 3.98 4.89
CA LEU A 289 -13.87 4.21 5.60
C LEU A 289 -12.66 4.00 4.68
N ASP A 290 -12.69 2.92 3.90
CA ASP A 290 -11.62 2.60 2.96
C ASP A 290 -11.60 3.55 1.77
N ASP A 291 -12.75 3.92 1.20
CA ASP A 291 -12.85 4.88 0.10
C ASP A 291 -12.22 6.22 0.48
N GLN A 292 -12.41 6.69 1.72
CA GLN A 292 -11.73 7.90 2.21
C GLN A 292 -10.22 7.72 2.36
N SER A 293 -9.77 6.54 2.81
CA SER A 293 -8.35 6.22 2.93
C SER A 293 -7.69 6.14 1.55
N ILE A 294 -8.37 5.51 0.59
CA ILE A 294 -8.00 5.42 -0.82
C ILE A 294 -7.91 6.82 -1.43
N ALA A 295 -8.96 7.63 -1.31
CA ALA A 295 -8.97 8.99 -1.83
C ALA A 295 -7.83 9.83 -1.25
N ALA A 296 -7.54 9.68 0.04
CA ALA A 296 -6.43 10.37 0.69
C ALA A 296 -5.06 9.95 0.12
N VAL A 297 -4.87 8.65 -0.16
CA VAL A 297 -3.68 8.12 -0.86
C VAL A 297 -3.56 8.68 -2.29
N GLU A 298 -4.66 8.71 -3.04
CA GLU A 298 -4.69 9.21 -4.43
C GLU A 298 -4.45 10.72 -4.56
N THR A 299 -4.54 11.48 -3.47
CA THR A 299 -4.14 12.89 -3.47
C THR A 299 -2.65 13.08 -3.73
N GLY A 300 -1.81 12.09 -3.42
CA GLY A 300 -0.35 12.22 -3.45
C GLY A 300 0.22 13.17 -2.40
N ILE A 301 -0.60 13.63 -1.44
CA ILE A 301 -0.20 14.53 -0.36
C ILE A 301 -0.13 13.72 0.94
N HIS A 302 1.08 13.54 1.46
CA HIS A 302 1.36 12.69 2.62
C HIS A 302 0.52 13.09 3.85
N GLU A 303 0.38 14.40 4.09
CA GLU A 303 -0.37 14.91 5.24
C GLU A 303 -1.87 14.61 5.16
N ASN A 304 -2.46 14.53 3.97
CA ASN A 304 -3.88 14.22 3.82
C ASN A 304 -4.17 12.79 4.26
N PHE A 305 -3.30 11.83 3.91
CA PHE A 305 -3.43 10.45 4.34
C PHE A 305 -3.32 10.31 5.86
N LEU A 306 -2.32 10.96 6.49
CA LEU A 306 -2.20 10.92 7.95
C LEU A 306 -3.37 11.59 8.67
N ARG A 307 -3.89 12.70 8.12
CA ARG A 307 -5.06 13.38 8.66
C ARG A 307 -6.30 12.49 8.58
N ASN A 308 -6.50 11.82 7.44
CA ASN A 308 -7.60 10.86 7.27
C ASN A 308 -7.53 9.75 8.32
N LEU A 309 -6.39 9.08 8.48
CA LEU A 309 -6.23 8.02 9.48
C LEU A 309 -6.50 8.50 10.90
N LYS A 310 -6.05 9.72 11.24
CA LYS A 310 -6.33 10.32 12.55
C LYS A 310 -7.82 10.60 12.76
N GLN A 311 -8.54 11.01 11.71
CA GLN A 311 -9.97 11.33 11.78
C GLN A 311 -10.85 10.08 11.81
N THR A 312 -10.49 9.06 11.04
CA THR A 312 -11.30 7.85 10.89
C THR A 312 -10.95 6.75 11.89
N GLY A 313 -9.70 6.73 12.35
CA GLY A 313 -9.14 5.61 13.11
C GLY A 313 -8.95 4.35 12.26
N ASN A 314 -9.04 4.43 10.93
CA ASN A 314 -9.03 3.24 10.07
C ASN A 314 -7.76 2.40 10.27
N THR A 315 -7.93 1.08 10.34
CA THR A 315 -6.92 0.10 10.74
C THR A 315 -6.08 -0.40 9.55
N VAL A 316 -5.65 0.53 8.70
CA VAL A 316 -4.73 0.24 7.58
C VAL A 316 -3.37 -0.22 8.13
N CYS A 317 -3.03 -1.50 7.97
CA CYS A 317 -1.85 -2.09 8.59
C CYS A 317 -0.54 -1.53 8.02
N GLY A 318 -0.48 -1.31 6.69
CA GLY A 318 0.65 -0.72 5.99
C GLY A 318 0.66 0.81 5.97
N ARG A 319 -0.06 1.48 6.89
CA ARG A 319 -0.11 2.96 6.93
C ARG A 319 1.28 3.61 6.95
N HIS A 320 2.26 2.98 7.60
CA HIS A 320 3.61 3.51 7.73
C HIS A 320 4.44 3.29 6.44
N PRO A 321 4.50 2.08 5.86
CA PRO A 321 5.02 1.90 4.49
C PRO A 321 4.43 2.85 3.46
N ILE A 322 3.09 3.00 3.44
CA ILE A 322 2.40 3.95 2.56
C ILE A 322 2.84 5.38 2.86
N GLY A 323 2.88 5.78 4.13
CA GLY A 323 3.29 7.11 4.56
C GLY A 323 4.73 7.46 4.14
N VAL A 324 5.68 6.53 4.33
CA VAL A 324 7.08 6.67 3.87
C VAL A 324 7.13 6.89 2.36
N MET A 325 6.43 6.05 1.59
CA MET A 325 6.43 6.13 0.13
C MET A 325 5.75 7.40 -0.38
N MET A 326 4.61 7.78 0.19
CA MET A 326 3.92 9.03 -0.14
C MET A 326 4.81 10.25 0.17
N ALA A 327 5.56 10.22 1.26
CA ALA A 327 6.49 11.30 1.58
C ALA A 327 7.65 11.40 0.57
N ALA A 328 8.18 10.26 0.09
CA ALA A 328 9.19 10.24 -0.98
C ALA A 328 8.63 10.78 -2.31
N MET A 329 7.42 10.35 -2.70
CA MET A 329 6.74 10.84 -3.90
C MET A 329 6.44 12.35 -3.81
N GLU A 330 5.98 12.83 -2.66
CA GLU A 330 5.74 14.26 -2.43
C GLU A 330 7.04 15.07 -2.56
N ALA A 331 8.17 14.55 -2.06
CA ALA A 331 9.48 15.17 -2.23
C ALA A 331 9.93 15.18 -3.70
N LEU A 332 9.74 14.07 -4.42
CA LEU A 332 10.02 13.97 -5.87
C LEU A 332 9.20 15.00 -6.66
N ASN A 333 7.91 15.11 -6.36
CA ASN A 333 6.99 16.02 -7.03
C ASN A 333 7.36 17.50 -6.82
N LYS A 334 7.91 17.85 -5.66
CA LYS A 334 8.43 19.21 -5.38
C LYS A 334 9.65 19.56 -6.22
N GLU A 335 10.45 18.57 -6.62
CA GLU A 335 11.60 18.78 -7.52
C GLU A 335 11.17 18.85 -9.00
N ASN A 336 10.06 18.21 -9.37
CA ASN A 336 9.53 18.16 -10.74
C ASN A 336 8.31 19.06 -10.96
N LEU A 337 8.45 20.36 -10.64
CA LEU A 337 7.37 21.34 -10.77
C LEU A 337 6.92 21.46 -12.24
N GLY A 338 5.68 21.06 -12.53
CA GLY A 338 5.07 21.13 -13.86
C GLY A 338 5.13 19.85 -14.70
N GLY A 339 5.81 18.80 -14.21
CA GLY A 339 5.80 17.47 -14.81
C GLY A 339 4.65 16.57 -14.29
N PRO A 340 4.48 15.37 -14.88
CA PRO A 340 3.60 14.35 -14.33
C PRO A 340 3.95 14.08 -12.86
N GLN A 341 2.92 14.01 -12.02
CA GLN A 341 3.08 13.82 -10.58
C GLN A 341 3.09 12.33 -10.25
N ALA A 342 4.09 11.89 -9.49
CA ALA A 342 4.11 10.57 -8.89
C ALA A 342 3.05 10.51 -7.79
N LYS A 343 2.00 9.71 -8.02
CA LYS A 343 0.94 9.43 -7.05
C LYS A 343 0.34 8.05 -7.31
N PHE A 344 -0.24 7.45 -6.29
CA PHE A 344 -0.93 6.18 -6.43
C PHE A 344 -2.30 6.38 -7.08
N LYS A 345 -2.72 5.40 -7.86
CA LYS A 345 -4.06 5.25 -8.43
C LYS A 345 -4.58 3.86 -8.10
N MET A 346 -5.78 3.79 -7.52
CA MET A 346 -6.42 2.54 -7.17
C MET A 346 -6.87 1.81 -8.43
N VAL A 347 -6.70 0.48 -8.45
CA VAL A 347 -7.14 -0.39 -9.55
C VAL A 347 -8.04 -1.51 -9.10
N LYS A 348 -8.00 -1.90 -7.82
CA LYS A 348 -8.90 -2.91 -7.28
C LYS A 348 -9.16 -2.67 -5.80
N TYR A 349 -10.40 -2.90 -5.41
CA TYR A 349 -10.85 -3.02 -4.03
C TYR A 349 -11.60 -4.34 -3.88
N ASP A 350 -11.35 -5.06 -2.79
CA ASP A 350 -12.02 -6.30 -2.38
C ASP A 350 -12.11 -6.37 -0.85
N ARG A 351 -12.87 -7.34 -0.34
CA ARG A 351 -12.97 -7.64 1.10
C ARG A 351 -13.10 -9.14 1.34
N SER A 352 -12.65 -9.59 2.52
CA SER A 352 -12.81 -10.98 2.93
C SER A 352 -14.27 -11.39 3.10
N ASP A 353 -15.12 -10.46 3.55
CA ASP A 353 -16.58 -10.61 3.58
C ASP A 353 -17.22 -9.34 3.00
N SER A 354 -17.82 -9.46 1.81
CA SER A 354 -18.43 -8.36 1.08
C SER A 354 -19.82 -7.98 1.59
N GLU A 355 -20.48 -8.87 2.32
CA GLU A 355 -21.88 -8.74 2.75
C GLU A 355 -22.00 -8.73 4.28
N LEU A 356 -20.91 -8.38 4.98
CA LEU A 356 -20.86 -8.35 6.43
C LEU A 356 -21.96 -7.44 7.02
N LYS A 357 -22.87 -8.05 7.78
CA LYS A 357 -24.00 -7.39 8.47
C LYS A 357 -24.05 -7.66 9.97
N GLU A 358 -23.30 -8.65 10.45
CA GLU A 358 -23.31 -9.08 11.85
C GLU A 358 -22.08 -8.53 12.58
N ALA A 359 -22.28 -7.81 13.69
CA ALA A 359 -21.18 -7.20 14.45
C ALA A 359 -20.28 -8.22 15.20
N THR A 360 -20.70 -9.48 15.26
CA THR A 360 -19.95 -10.60 15.85
C THR A 360 -18.94 -11.21 14.88
N LYS A 361 -18.94 -10.80 13.61
CA LYS A 361 -18.02 -11.26 12.57
C LYS A 361 -17.00 -10.17 12.23
N SER A 362 -15.88 -10.59 11.64
CA SER A 362 -14.79 -9.68 11.25
C SER A 362 -14.58 -9.71 9.73
N SER A 363 -14.08 -8.62 9.17
CA SER A 363 -13.71 -8.52 7.74
C SER A 363 -12.43 -7.71 7.58
N VAL A 364 -11.66 -8.02 6.54
CA VAL A 364 -10.46 -7.30 6.14
C VAL A 364 -10.63 -6.80 4.70
N SER A 365 -10.27 -5.55 4.45
CA SER A 365 -10.28 -4.95 3.11
C SER A 365 -8.93 -5.07 2.42
N TYR A 366 -8.96 -5.27 1.11
CA TYR A 366 -7.80 -5.44 0.24
C TYR A 366 -7.85 -4.43 -0.88
N VAL A 367 -6.75 -3.71 -1.09
CA VAL A 367 -6.69 -2.68 -2.13
C VAL A 367 -5.38 -2.78 -2.90
N SER A 368 -5.48 -2.70 -4.22
CA SER A 368 -4.34 -2.65 -5.12
C SER A 368 -4.24 -1.28 -5.79
N PHE A 369 -3.04 -0.73 -5.80
CA PHE A 369 -2.69 0.53 -6.47
C PHE A 369 -1.49 0.34 -7.38
N TYR A 370 -1.35 1.23 -8.37
CA TYR A 370 -0.08 1.48 -9.04
C TYR A 370 0.27 2.97 -9.03
N SER A 371 1.53 3.28 -9.26
CA SER A 371 2.02 4.63 -9.47
C SER A 371 3.03 4.66 -10.60
N VAL A 372 2.84 5.60 -11.52
CA VAL A 372 3.83 5.98 -12.51
C VAL A 372 4.77 6.98 -11.85
N VAL A 373 6.06 6.63 -11.82
CA VAL A 373 7.11 7.42 -11.15
C VAL A 373 8.18 7.84 -12.14
#